data_AF-K1WTM1-F1
#
_entry.id   AF-K1WTM1-F1
#
_cell.length_a   1.000
_cell.length_b   1.000
_cell.length_c   1.000
_cell.angle_alpha   90.00
_cell.angle_beta   90.00
_cell.angle_gamma   90.00
#
_symmetry.space_group_name_H-M   'P 1'
#
loop_
_entity.id
_entity.type
_entity.pdbx_description
1 polymer ?
#
loop_
_entity_poly.entity_id
_entity_poly.type
_entity_poly.pdbx_seq_one_letter_code
_entity_poly.pdbx_strand_id
1 'polypeptide(L)'
;MSAKRPSPVLPNAMPWPIFEKLRDKRVVLASGSPRRKDILENVGFRPEIIPSTFAEDLPKGSFDKLSDYPIATAGEKVYILAGFSELTSGDGGLRAPDSRERCGPRRHPDTVVIFPPEKDTAEGGKYHGEHSEILEKPINKEEQLRALDLMAGRECEVVTAVCVGESFYPHSQLTSVYPTVESPGFKLQSISVSTIVHFFDYPKNVIQAYIDNGEGIDRAGGFAIQGLGGLLIEKIDGSYDNCVG
;
A
#
# COMPACT_ATOMS: atom_id res chain seq x y z
N MET A 1 -27.74 -11.44 22.66
CA MET A 1 -27.44 -12.23 21.44
C MET A 1 -26.43 -11.43 20.63
N SER A 2 -25.17 -11.87 20.57
CA SER A 2 -24.14 -11.17 19.79
C SER A 2 -24.45 -11.34 18.30
N ALA A 3 -24.58 -10.24 17.56
CA ALA A 3 -24.85 -10.29 16.12
C ALA A 3 -23.72 -11.04 15.42
N LYS A 4 -24.05 -12.10 14.68
CA LYS A 4 -23.08 -12.87 13.90
C LYS A 4 -22.45 -11.93 12.87
N ARG A 5 -21.12 -11.77 12.92
CA ARG A 5 -20.39 -10.90 11.99
C ARG A 5 -20.60 -11.38 10.55
N PRO A 6 -20.73 -10.46 9.56
CA PRO A 6 -20.88 -10.86 8.17
C PRO A 6 -19.61 -11.57 7.68
N SER A 7 -19.80 -12.58 6.83
CA SER A 7 -18.67 -13.27 6.19
C SER A 7 -17.89 -12.30 5.30
N PRO A 8 -16.56 -12.34 5.29
CA PRO A 8 -15.75 -11.53 4.39
C PRO A 8 -15.81 -12.03 2.94
N VAL A 9 -16.34 -13.23 2.68
CA VAL A 9 -16.46 -13.80 1.32
C VAL A 9 -17.85 -13.45 0.77
N LEU A 10 -17.87 -12.80 -0.39
CA LEU A 10 -19.10 -12.40 -1.05
C LEU A 10 -19.76 -13.59 -1.79
N PRO A 11 -21.09 -13.58 -1.98
CA PRO A 11 -21.80 -14.68 -2.65
C PRO A 11 -21.37 -14.93 -4.10
N ASN A 12 -20.81 -13.91 -4.77
CA ASN A 12 -20.32 -13.98 -6.14
C ASN A 12 -18.85 -14.43 -6.25
N ALA A 13 -18.18 -14.73 -5.12
CA ALA A 13 -16.81 -15.20 -5.12
C ALA A 13 -16.68 -16.54 -5.84
N MET A 14 -15.61 -16.70 -6.63
CA MET A 14 -15.28 -18.00 -7.22
C MET A 14 -15.01 -19.03 -6.11
N PRO A 15 -15.36 -20.32 -6.27
CA PRO A 15 -15.22 -21.32 -5.21
C PRO A 15 -13.76 -21.80 -5.05
N TRP A 16 -12.86 -20.90 -4.65
CA TRP A 16 -11.46 -21.20 -4.38
C TRP A 16 -11.27 -21.71 -2.95
N PRO A 17 -10.36 -22.68 -2.72
CA PRO A 17 -10.13 -23.26 -1.39
C PRO A 17 -9.80 -22.22 -0.30
N ILE A 18 -9.21 -21.09 -0.68
CA ILE A 18 -8.90 -20.01 0.27
C ILE A 18 -10.16 -19.32 0.80
N PHE A 19 -11.18 -19.11 -0.02
CA PHE A 19 -12.41 -18.45 0.43
C PHE A 19 -13.23 -19.33 1.37
N GLU A 20 -13.22 -20.65 1.17
CA GLU A 20 -13.82 -21.56 2.16
C GLU A 20 -13.12 -21.46 3.53
N LYS A 21 -11.78 -21.33 3.55
CA LYS A 21 -11.04 -21.13 4.81
C LYS A 21 -11.32 -19.78 5.47
N LEU A 22 -11.60 -18.74 4.67
CA LEU A 22 -11.81 -17.37 5.16
C LEU A 22 -13.27 -17.06 5.55
N ARG A 23 -14.24 -17.89 5.12
CA ARG A 23 -15.68 -17.64 5.28
C ARG A 23 -16.10 -17.39 6.73
N ASP A 24 -15.51 -18.12 7.67
CA ASP A 24 -15.79 -18.04 9.11
C ASP A 24 -14.71 -17.27 9.90
N LYS A 25 -13.80 -16.59 9.20
CA LYS A 25 -12.72 -15.80 9.82
C LYS A 25 -13.09 -14.32 9.84
N ARG A 26 -12.60 -13.62 10.85
CA ARG A 26 -12.55 -12.16 10.82
C ARG A 26 -11.32 -11.74 10.01
N VAL A 27 -11.53 -11.07 8.89
CA VAL A 27 -10.44 -10.52 8.07
C VAL A 27 -10.51 -9.01 8.13
N VAL A 28 -9.38 -8.39 8.44
CA VAL A 28 -9.23 -6.94 8.51
C VAL A 28 -8.25 -6.48 7.43
N LEU A 29 -8.64 -5.45 6.69
CA LEU A 29 -7.76 -4.71 5.79
C LEU A 29 -7.18 -3.50 6.52
N ALA A 30 -5.87 -3.52 6.71
CA ALA A 30 -5.07 -2.48 7.37
C ALA A 30 -4.87 -1.19 6.54
N SER A 31 -5.77 -0.89 5.60
CA SER A 31 -5.59 0.19 4.62
C SER A 31 -6.83 1.06 4.49
N GLY A 32 -6.62 2.38 4.44
CA GLY A 32 -7.67 3.35 4.14
C GLY A 32 -7.84 3.65 2.63
N SER A 33 -7.18 2.91 1.74
CA SER A 33 -7.26 3.13 0.29
C SER A 33 -8.58 2.60 -0.29
N PRO A 34 -9.42 3.45 -0.93
CA PRO A 34 -10.62 2.99 -1.62
C PRO A 34 -10.30 1.99 -2.73
N ARG A 35 -9.20 2.19 -3.46
CA ARG A 35 -8.79 1.34 -4.59
C ARG A 35 -8.50 -0.11 -4.17
N ARG A 36 -7.82 -0.30 -3.04
CA ARG A 36 -7.55 -1.65 -2.49
C ARG A 36 -8.82 -2.36 -2.07
N LYS A 37 -9.76 -1.61 -1.50
CA LYS A 37 -11.09 -2.14 -1.18
C LYS A 37 -11.78 -2.59 -2.47
N ASP A 38 -11.78 -1.78 -3.51
CA ASP A 38 -12.43 -2.10 -4.78
C ASP A 38 -11.81 -3.33 -5.45
N ILE A 39 -10.47 -3.47 -5.45
CA ILE A 39 -9.78 -4.67 -5.96
C ILE A 39 -10.27 -5.93 -5.23
N LEU A 40 -10.30 -5.90 -3.90
CA LEU A 40 -10.75 -7.06 -3.11
C LEU A 40 -12.24 -7.37 -3.34
N GLU A 41 -13.10 -6.34 -3.38
CA GLU A 41 -14.52 -6.53 -3.62
C GLU A 41 -14.80 -7.13 -5.00
N ASN A 42 -14.05 -6.71 -6.02
CA ASN A 42 -14.18 -7.22 -7.39
C ASN A 42 -13.81 -8.71 -7.50
N VAL A 43 -12.91 -9.22 -6.65
CA VAL A 43 -12.61 -10.67 -6.57
C VAL A 43 -13.54 -11.45 -5.66
N GLY A 44 -14.60 -10.81 -5.13
CA GLY A 44 -15.58 -11.44 -4.26
C GLY A 44 -15.18 -11.44 -2.78
N PHE A 45 -14.33 -10.50 -2.34
CA PHE A 45 -13.80 -10.47 -0.98
C PHE A 45 -13.96 -9.09 -0.33
N ARG A 46 -14.69 -9.00 0.77
CA ARG A 46 -14.99 -7.76 1.51
C ARG A 46 -14.55 -7.88 2.98
N PRO A 47 -13.28 -7.56 3.29
CA PRO A 47 -12.80 -7.51 4.67
C PRO A 47 -13.34 -6.28 5.43
N GLU A 48 -13.23 -6.33 6.76
CA GLU A 48 -13.44 -5.16 7.62
C GLU A 48 -12.30 -4.15 7.43
N ILE A 49 -12.60 -2.86 7.31
CA ILE A 49 -11.57 -1.85 7.05
C ILE A 49 -11.18 -1.16 8.35
N ILE A 50 -9.92 -1.31 8.74
CA ILE A 50 -9.33 -0.61 9.89
C ILE A 50 -8.00 0.01 9.43
N PRO A 51 -7.97 1.30 9.05
CA PRO A 51 -6.75 1.96 8.62
C PRO A 51 -5.71 1.99 9.75
N SER A 52 -4.44 1.69 9.43
CA SER A 52 -3.35 1.86 10.39
C SER A 52 -3.04 3.33 10.65
N THR A 53 -2.55 3.64 11.85
CA THR A 53 -2.05 4.97 12.26
C THR A 53 -0.53 5.08 12.20
N PHE A 54 0.17 4.07 11.68
CA PHE A 54 1.62 4.08 11.58
C PHE A 54 2.10 5.24 10.70
N ALA A 55 3.05 6.02 11.22
CA ALA A 55 3.77 7.01 10.43
C ALA A 55 4.79 6.28 9.57
N GLU A 56 4.71 6.48 8.26
CA GLU A 56 5.50 5.73 7.28
C GLU A 56 6.83 6.45 7.03
N ASP A 57 7.65 6.58 8.07
CA ASP A 57 8.89 7.39 8.11
C ASP A 57 10.17 6.54 8.26
N LEU A 58 10.08 5.26 7.88
CA LEU A 58 11.23 4.36 7.92
C LEU A 58 12.42 4.92 7.11
N PRO A 59 13.66 4.81 7.60
CA PRO A 59 14.82 5.38 6.95
C PRO A 59 15.13 4.62 5.64
N LYS A 60 14.78 5.21 4.50
CA LYS A 60 14.94 4.59 3.16
C LYS A 60 16.36 4.09 2.86
N GLY A 61 17.38 4.73 3.42
CA GLY A 61 18.79 4.35 3.26
C GLY A 61 19.23 3.15 4.09
N SER A 62 18.36 2.55 4.92
CA SER A 62 18.70 1.37 5.73
C SER A 62 18.39 0.04 5.03
N PHE A 63 17.92 0.05 3.78
CA PHE A 63 17.50 -1.15 3.06
C PHE A 63 18.49 -1.47 1.94
N ASP A 64 18.97 -2.72 1.91
CA ASP A 64 19.86 -3.22 0.86
C ASP A 64 19.14 -3.29 -0.50
N LYS A 65 17.83 -3.58 -0.49
CA LYS A 65 16.94 -3.51 -1.66
C LYS A 65 15.84 -2.49 -1.40
N LEU A 66 15.58 -1.63 -2.37
CA LEU A 66 14.50 -0.65 -2.27
C LEU A 66 13.10 -1.30 -2.19
N SER A 67 12.95 -2.53 -2.69
CA SER A 67 11.71 -3.32 -2.55
C SER A 67 11.47 -3.86 -1.14
N ASP A 68 12.47 -3.83 -0.26
CA ASP A 68 12.31 -4.22 1.16
C ASP A 68 11.65 -3.10 1.98
N TYR A 69 11.76 -1.84 1.53
CA TYR A 69 11.14 -0.70 2.19
C TYR A 69 9.60 -0.84 2.26
N PRO A 70 8.88 -1.09 1.14
CA PRO A 70 7.44 -1.34 1.20
C PRO A 70 7.06 -2.56 2.06
N ILE A 71 7.89 -3.60 2.07
CA ILE A 71 7.64 -4.81 2.88
C ILE A 71 7.69 -4.48 4.37
N ALA A 72 8.72 -3.74 4.79
CA ALA A 72 8.86 -3.31 6.18
C ALA A 72 7.70 -2.41 6.60
N THR A 73 7.34 -1.43 5.76
CA THR A 73 6.20 -0.53 6.03
C THR A 73 4.87 -1.29 6.16
N ALA A 74 4.62 -2.26 5.27
CA ALA A 74 3.41 -3.09 5.35
C ALA A 74 3.40 -3.97 6.61
N GLY A 75 4.55 -4.52 7.01
CA GLY A 75 4.70 -5.31 8.23
C GLY A 75 4.37 -4.52 9.50
N GLU A 76 4.92 -3.31 9.64
CA GLU A 76 4.67 -2.43 10.80
C GLU A 76 3.18 -2.06 10.94
N LYS A 77 2.48 -1.84 9.82
CA LYS A 77 1.04 -1.56 9.85
C LYS A 77 0.24 -2.73 10.41
N VAL A 78 0.57 -3.95 9.99
CA VAL A 78 -0.08 -5.17 10.49
C VAL A 78 0.26 -5.40 11.96
N TYR A 79 1.54 -5.23 12.33
CA TYR A 79 2.02 -5.38 13.70
C TYR A 79 1.27 -4.47 14.68
N ILE A 80 1.15 -3.18 14.34
CA ILE A 80 0.44 -2.20 15.17
C ILE A 80 -1.03 -2.59 15.35
N LEU A 81 -1.72 -2.93 14.26
CA LEU A 81 -3.14 -3.32 14.36
C LEU A 81 -3.34 -4.62 15.14
N ALA A 82 -2.45 -5.60 14.98
CA ALA A 82 -2.49 -6.84 15.74
C ALA A 82 -2.31 -6.58 17.24
N GLY A 83 -1.31 -5.77 17.63
CA GLY A 83 -1.09 -5.39 19.03
C GLY A 83 -2.24 -4.59 19.65
N PHE A 84 -2.87 -3.68 18.89
CA PHE A 84 -4.06 -2.95 19.36
C PHE A 84 -5.30 -3.84 19.51
N SER A 85 -5.46 -4.86 18.67
CA SER A 85 -6.59 -5.80 18.76
C SER A 85 -6.49 -6.71 20.00
N GLU A 86 -5.28 -7.05 20.44
CA GLU A 86 -5.08 -7.84 21.66
C GLU A 86 -5.41 -7.03 22.93
N LEU A 87 -5.00 -5.76 22.98
CA LEU A 87 -5.24 -4.87 24.12
C LEU A 87 -6.72 -4.50 24.32
N THR A 88 -7.54 -4.54 23.26
CA THR A 88 -8.95 -4.12 23.28
C THR A 88 -9.96 -5.26 23.43
N SER A 89 -9.50 -6.50 23.69
CA SER A 89 -10.36 -7.68 23.85
C SER A 89 -11.24 -7.69 25.12
N GLY A 90 -11.33 -6.57 25.86
CA GLY A 90 -12.31 -6.34 26.92
C GLY A 90 -13.53 -5.59 26.41
N ASP A 91 -14.51 -6.30 25.84
CA ASP A 91 -15.94 -5.96 25.61
C ASP A 91 -16.32 -4.58 24.98
N GLY A 92 -15.38 -3.72 24.64
CA GLY A 92 -15.58 -2.48 23.90
C GLY A 92 -15.18 -2.70 22.45
N GLY A 93 -16.12 -2.59 21.51
CA GLY A 93 -15.86 -2.74 20.08
C GLY A 93 -14.60 -1.99 19.64
N LEU A 94 -13.81 -2.58 18.73
CA LEU A 94 -12.60 -1.95 18.20
C LEU A 94 -12.93 -0.54 17.73
N ARG A 95 -12.55 0.45 18.53
CA ARG A 95 -12.59 1.84 18.14
C ARG A 95 -11.17 2.17 17.76
N ALA A 96 -10.93 2.34 16.46
CA ALA A 96 -9.71 2.99 15.99
C ALA A 96 -9.52 4.26 16.85
N PRO A 97 -8.29 4.58 17.31
CA PRO A 97 -8.04 5.84 18.01
C PRO A 97 -8.69 6.96 17.19
N ASP A 98 -9.49 7.80 17.86
CA ASP A 98 -10.41 8.75 17.23
C ASP A 98 -9.70 9.43 16.06
N SER A 99 -10.10 9.07 14.84
CA SER A 99 -9.41 9.36 13.57
C SER A 99 -9.36 10.85 13.20
N ARG A 100 -9.68 11.73 14.16
CA ARG A 100 -9.86 13.16 13.98
C ARG A 100 -8.81 14.03 14.65
N GLU A 101 -7.94 13.55 15.54
CA GLU A 101 -7.18 14.51 16.39
C GLU A 101 -5.68 14.32 16.60
N ARG A 102 -4.95 13.38 15.95
CA ARG A 102 -3.53 13.25 16.33
C ARG A 102 -2.43 12.92 15.31
N CYS A 103 -2.72 12.81 14.01
CA CYS A 103 -1.65 12.74 13.01
C CYS A 103 -2.00 13.61 11.79
N GLY A 104 -1.07 14.48 11.40
CA GLY A 104 -1.17 15.28 10.16
C GLY A 104 -1.22 14.40 8.90
N PRO A 105 -1.31 14.99 7.70
CA PRO A 105 -1.71 14.33 6.45
C PRO A 105 -0.76 13.24 5.91
N ARG A 106 0.31 12.89 6.63
CA ARG A 106 1.30 11.89 6.19
C ARG A 106 0.77 10.47 6.41
N ARG A 107 0.05 9.98 5.42
CA ARG A 107 0.02 8.55 5.07
C ARG A 107 1.16 8.35 4.03
N HIS A 108 1.61 7.13 3.72
CA HIS A 108 2.39 6.66 2.53
C HIS A 108 3.78 6.01 2.76
N PRO A 109 4.13 4.88 2.09
CA PRO A 109 3.24 3.89 1.44
C PRO A 109 3.61 2.38 1.59
N ASP A 110 2.63 1.50 1.31
CA ASP A 110 2.85 0.08 0.95
C ASP A 110 3.08 -0.11 -0.57
N THR A 111 2.99 0.98 -1.34
CA THR A 111 3.20 1.04 -2.80
C THR A 111 4.13 2.21 -3.13
N VAL A 112 5.27 1.94 -3.73
CA VAL A 112 6.25 2.95 -4.13
C VAL A 112 6.50 2.89 -5.63
N VAL A 113 6.98 4.00 -6.19
CA VAL A 113 7.52 4.03 -7.54
C VAL A 113 9.04 4.20 -7.41
N ILE A 114 9.79 3.26 -7.96
CA ILE A 114 11.24 3.22 -7.93
C ILE A 114 11.75 3.62 -9.30
N PHE A 115 12.63 4.62 -9.32
CA PHE A 115 13.39 5.01 -10.50
C PHE A 115 14.75 4.29 -10.50
N PRO A 116 15.10 3.54 -11.56
CA PRO A 116 16.41 2.91 -11.66
C PRO A 116 17.52 3.96 -11.81
N PRO A 117 18.78 3.65 -11.41
CA PRO A 117 19.90 4.57 -11.59
C PRO A 117 20.33 4.58 -13.06
N GLU A 118 20.54 5.77 -13.62
CA GLU A 118 20.86 5.97 -15.03
C GLU A 118 22.36 5.81 -15.34
N LYS A 119 22.91 4.59 -15.25
CA LYS A 119 24.24 4.36 -15.87
C LYS A 119 24.20 4.05 -17.37
N ASP A 120 23.02 4.10 -18.01
CA ASP A 120 22.84 3.71 -19.43
C ASP A 120 22.00 4.68 -20.29
N THR A 121 21.75 5.94 -19.90
CA THR A 121 21.10 6.94 -20.80
C THR A 121 22.12 7.97 -21.31
N ALA A 122 22.25 8.10 -22.63
CA ALA A 122 23.23 8.96 -23.30
C ALA A 122 22.96 10.48 -23.16
N GLU A 123 21.79 10.87 -22.66
CA GLU A 123 21.36 12.27 -22.56
C GLU A 123 21.11 12.66 -21.09
N GLY A 124 22.21 12.93 -20.38
CA GLY A 124 22.18 13.55 -19.06
C GLY A 124 21.55 14.95 -19.12
N GLY A 125 20.28 15.06 -18.78
CA GLY A 125 19.56 16.29 -18.45
C GLY A 125 19.90 16.84 -17.06
N LYS A 126 18.95 17.48 -16.37
CA LYS A 126 19.23 18.35 -15.21
C LYS A 126 18.97 17.74 -13.82
N TYR A 127 18.49 16.49 -13.74
CA TYR A 127 18.08 15.81 -12.49
C TYR A 127 18.68 14.39 -12.31
N HIS A 128 19.93 14.16 -12.71
CA HIS A 128 20.50 12.81 -12.86
C HIS A 128 21.30 12.39 -11.62
N GLY A 129 20.84 11.36 -10.91
CA GLY A 129 21.48 10.80 -9.73
C GLY A 129 22.20 9.47 -9.99
N GLU A 130 23.29 9.20 -9.26
CA GLU A 130 24.02 7.91 -9.28
C GLU A 130 23.24 6.76 -8.59
N HIS A 131 22.13 7.08 -7.92
CA HIS A 131 21.35 6.17 -7.08
C HIS A 131 19.87 6.19 -7.48
N SER A 132 19.21 5.04 -7.32
CA SER A 132 17.77 4.89 -7.48
C SER A 132 16.98 5.78 -6.53
N GLU A 133 15.89 6.39 -7.03
CA GLU A 133 15.02 7.26 -6.24
C GLU A 133 13.67 6.59 -5.94
N ILE A 134 13.23 6.62 -4.68
CA ILE A 134 11.89 6.19 -4.27
C ILE A 134 10.95 7.39 -4.29
N LEU A 135 9.97 7.37 -5.20
CA LEU A 135 8.87 8.32 -5.23
C LEU A 135 7.66 7.75 -4.48
N GLU A 136 7.28 8.47 -3.43
CA GLU A 136 6.06 8.23 -2.68
C GLU A 136 4.96 9.11 -3.24
N LYS A 137 3.94 9.44 -2.44
CA LYS A 137 2.89 10.33 -2.90
C LYS A 137 3.30 11.77 -2.62
N PRO A 138 3.15 12.65 -3.62
CA PRO A 138 3.64 14.01 -3.53
C PRO A 138 2.90 14.81 -2.44
N ILE A 139 3.64 15.60 -1.69
CA ILE A 139 3.10 16.44 -0.61
C ILE A 139 2.40 17.68 -1.21
N ASN A 140 2.85 18.11 -2.39
CA ASN A 140 2.31 19.27 -3.09
C ASN A 140 2.43 19.12 -4.62
N LYS A 141 1.83 20.07 -5.34
CA LYS A 141 1.85 20.10 -6.82
C LYS A 141 3.26 20.24 -7.41
N GLU A 142 4.19 20.90 -6.72
CA GLU A 142 5.56 21.09 -7.19
C GLU A 142 6.35 19.77 -7.15
N GLU A 143 6.17 19.00 -6.09
CA GLU A 143 6.75 17.66 -5.96
C GLU A 143 6.13 16.69 -6.97
N GLN A 144 4.81 16.80 -7.20
CA GLN A 144 4.14 16.04 -8.25
C GLN A 144 4.71 16.38 -9.63
N LEU A 145 4.93 17.66 -9.92
CA LEU A 145 5.56 18.11 -11.16
C LEU A 145 6.96 17.51 -11.32
N ARG A 146 7.80 17.58 -10.28
CA ARG A 146 9.15 16.99 -10.29
C ARG A 146 9.11 15.49 -10.57
N ALA A 147 8.20 14.77 -9.91
CA ALA A 147 8.02 13.34 -10.11
C ALA A 147 7.61 13.02 -11.56
N LEU A 148 6.62 13.72 -12.11
CA LEU A 148 6.13 13.51 -13.47
C LEU A 148 7.16 13.90 -14.54
N ASP A 149 7.92 14.98 -14.33
CA ASP A 149 9.01 15.40 -15.22
C ASP A 149 10.14 14.36 -15.22
N LEU A 150 10.40 13.73 -14.07
CA LEU A 150 11.39 12.63 -13.96
C LEU A 150 10.97 11.39 -14.74
N MET A 151 9.67 11.08 -14.84
CA MET A 151 9.18 9.89 -15.54
C MET A 151 8.98 10.07 -17.04
N ALA A 152 8.86 11.31 -17.51
CA ALA A 152 8.53 11.60 -18.90
C ALA A 152 9.52 10.91 -19.85
N GLY A 153 8.99 10.13 -20.81
CA GLY A 153 9.80 9.38 -21.79
C GLY A 153 10.65 8.24 -21.20
N ARG A 154 10.39 7.82 -19.95
CA ARG A 154 11.17 6.83 -19.22
C ARG A 154 10.30 5.69 -18.70
N GLU A 155 10.97 4.62 -18.28
CA GLU A 155 10.35 3.54 -17.52
C GLU A 155 10.64 3.67 -16.03
N CYS A 156 9.70 3.24 -15.20
CA CYS A 156 9.87 3.14 -13.75
C CYS A 156 9.27 1.84 -13.22
N GLU A 157 9.67 1.47 -12.01
CA GLU A 157 9.23 0.24 -11.36
C GLU A 157 8.22 0.56 -10.25
N VAL A 158 6.99 0.10 -10.39
CA VAL A 158 5.97 0.20 -9.34
C VAL A 158 6.02 -1.04 -8.46
N VAL A 159 6.34 -0.86 -7.18
CA VAL A 159 6.46 -1.95 -6.21
C VAL A 159 5.40 -1.81 -5.13
N THR A 160 4.52 -2.81 -5.00
CA THR A 160 3.58 -2.94 -3.88
C THR A 160 3.96 -4.13 -3.02
N ALA A 161 3.95 -3.94 -1.69
CA ALA A 161 4.07 -5.02 -0.74
C ALA A 161 2.74 -5.30 -0.04
N VAL A 162 2.48 -6.59 0.19
CA VAL A 162 1.34 -7.08 0.94
C VAL A 162 1.87 -7.91 2.10
N CYS A 163 1.45 -7.56 3.32
CA CYS A 163 1.72 -8.32 4.53
C CYS A 163 0.41 -8.91 5.08
N VAL A 164 0.44 -10.19 5.42
CA VAL A 164 -0.66 -10.92 6.04
C VAL A 164 -0.21 -11.38 7.42
N GLY A 165 -0.95 -10.99 8.45
CA GLY A 165 -0.77 -11.47 9.81
C GLY A 165 -1.86 -12.45 10.20
N GLU A 166 -1.47 -13.64 10.66
CA GLU A 166 -2.39 -14.63 11.25
C GLU A 166 -2.16 -14.69 12.76
N SER A 167 -3.17 -14.30 13.55
CA SER A 167 -3.13 -14.43 15.01
C SER A 167 -3.52 -15.84 15.44
N PHE A 168 -2.75 -16.41 16.37
CA PHE A 168 -2.94 -17.77 16.86
C PHE A 168 -3.84 -17.88 18.10
N TYR A 169 -4.36 -16.76 18.62
CA TYR A 169 -5.17 -16.76 19.85
C TYR A 169 -6.66 -16.57 19.57
N PRO A 170 -7.45 -17.66 19.57
CA PRO A 170 -8.90 -17.58 19.47
C PRO A 170 -9.45 -17.23 20.86
N HIS A 171 -9.62 -15.95 21.16
CA HIS A 171 -10.30 -15.47 22.37
C HIS A 171 -9.76 -16.03 23.70
N SER A 172 -8.81 -15.36 24.36
CA SER A 172 -8.81 -15.42 25.83
C SER A 172 -8.40 -14.09 26.46
N GLN A 173 -9.26 -13.64 27.36
CA GLN A 173 -8.89 -12.72 28.44
C GLN A 173 -7.62 -13.26 29.12
N LEU A 174 -6.72 -12.34 29.49
CA LEU A 174 -5.46 -12.60 30.20
C LEU A 174 -4.41 -13.41 29.42
N THR A 175 -3.65 -12.73 28.55
CA THR A 175 -2.29 -13.19 28.24
C THR A 175 -1.35 -12.67 29.33
N SER A 176 -1.22 -13.46 30.38
CA SER A 176 -0.01 -13.44 31.21
C SER A 176 1.18 -13.64 30.28
N VAL A 177 2.15 -12.72 30.36
CA VAL A 177 3.39 -12.72 29.59
C VAL A 177 4.19 -13.97 29.93
N TYR A 178 3.88 -15.08 29.27
CA TYR A 178 4.77 -16.24 29.19
C TYR A 178 5.58 -16.10 27.90
N PRO A 179 6.91 -15.93 27.99
CA PRO A 179 7.77 -15.73 26.83
C PRO A 179 7.91 -17.07 26.09
N THR A 180 6.96 -17.36 25.20
CA THR A 180 7.13 -18.38 24.17
C THR A 180 7.61 -17.69 22.89
N VAL A 181 8.53 -18.33 22.18
CA VAL A 181 9.52 -17.79 21.22
C VAL A 181 8.94 -17.06 19.99
N GLU A 182 7.62 -16.99 19.83
CA GLU A 182 6.94 -16.24 18.76
C GLU A 182 6.22 -15.02 19.36
N SER A 183 6.99 -14.08 19.93
CA SER A 183 6.46 -12.75 20.25
C SER A 183 6.14 -12.05 18.92
N PRO A 184 4.89 -11.60 18.64
CA PRO A 184 3.80 -11.28 19.57
C PRO A 184 2.52 -12.14 19.39
N GLY A 185 2.63 -13.44 19.13
CA GLY A 185 1.46 -14.33 19.05
C GLY A 185 0.76 -14.37 17.68
N PHE A 186 1.43 -13.88 16.64
CA PHE A 186 0.97 -13.95 15.26
C PHE A 186 2.13 -14.25 14.29
N LYS A 187 1.80 -14.91 13.18
CA LYS A 187 2.74 -15.15 12.07
C LYS A 187 2.52 -14.10 10.99
N LEU A 188 3.59 -13.40 10.62
CA LEU A 188 3.60 -12.51 9.45
C LEU A 188 4.11 -13.27 8.22
N GLN A 189 3.44 -13.07 7.10
CA GLN A 189 3.92 -13.44 5.78
C GLN A 189 3.82 -12.22 4.87
N SER A 190 4.92 -11.88 4.20
CA SER A 190 4.98 -10.74 3.30
C SER A 190 5.37 -11.17 1.90
N ILE A 191 4.79 -10.51 0.91
CA ILE A 191 5.16 -10.62 -0.50
C ILE A 191 5.29 -9.22 -1.08
N SER A 192 6.10 -9.07 -2.11
CA SER A 192 6.13 -7.87 -2.95
C SER A 192 5.88 -8.24 -4.41
N VAL A 193 5.26 -7.33 -5.14
CA VAL A 193 5.01 -7.42 -6.58
C VAL A 193 5.59 -6.20 -7.23
N SER A 194 6.26 -6.40 -8.35
CA SER A 194 6.86 -5.34 -9.16
C SER A 194 6.21 -5.30 -10.54
N THR A 195 6.09 -4.11 -11.13
CA THR A 195 5.57 -3.90 -12.48
C THR A 195 6.29 -2.71 -13.11
N ILE A 196 6.80 -2.91 -14.32
CA ILE A 196 7.45 -1.81 -15.07
C ILE A 196 6.37 -1.01 -15.79
N VAL A 197 6.42 0.31 -15.63
CA VAL A 197 5.51 1.26 -16.28
C VAL A 197 6.31 2.13 -17.22
N HIS A 198 5.89 2.18 -18.47
CA HIS A 198 6.53 2.98 -19.53
C HIS A 198 5.70 4.23 -19.76
N PHE A 199 6.33 5.40 -19.67
CA PHE A 199 5.67 6.68 -19.89
C PHE A 199 5.97 7.22 -21.28
N PHE A 200 4.96 7.85 -21.88
CA PHE A 200 5.20 8.66 -23.07
C PHE A 200 6.14 9.82 -22.76
N ASP A 201 6.88 10.29 -23.76
CA ASP A 201 7.46 11.63 -23.70
C ASP A 201 6.36 12.65 -23.96
N TYR A 202 5.93 13.34 -22.90
CA TYR A 202 4.81 14.29 -22.95
C TYR A 202 5.27 15.74 -22.76
N PRO A 203 4.64 16.70 -23.46
CA PRO A 203 4.98 18.10 -23.31
C PRO A 203 4.48 18.66 -21.97
N LYS A 204 5.16 19.68 -21.45
CA LYS A 204 4.91 20.25 -20.11
C LYS A 204 3.48 20.72 -19.86
N ASN A 205 2.75 21.12 -20.90
CA ASN A 205 1.34 21.52 -20.78
C ASN A 205 0.43 20.35 -20.41
N VAL A 206 0.74 19.12 -20.86
CA VAL A 206 -0.02 17.91 -20.48
C VAL A 206 0.19 17.60 -19.00
N ILE A 207 1.44 17.69 -18.52
CA ILE A 207 1.77 17.51 -17.10
C ILE A 207 0.99 18.51 -16.25
N GLN A 208 1.02 19.80 -16.64
CA GLN A 208 0.34 20.84 -15.89
C GLN A 208 -1.18 20.61 -15.84
N ALA A 209 -1.80 20.24 -16.96
CA ALA A 209 -3.22 19.92 -17.01
C ALA A 209 -3.59 18.73 -16.10
N TYR A 210 -2.75 17.70 -16.05
CA TYR A 210 -2.96 16.55 -15.17
C TYR A 210 -2.82 16.91 -13.68
N ILE A 211 -1.80 17.70 -13.33
CA ILE A 211 -1.62 18.21 -11.96
C ILE A 211 -2.80 19.09 -11.53
N ASP A 212 -3.33 19.90 -12.44
CA ASP A 212 -4.45 20.80 -12.13
C ASP A 212 -5.77 20.05 -11.94
N ASN A 213 -5.94 18.90 -12.57
CA ASN A 213 -7.04 17.99 -12.27
C ASN A 213 -6.93 17.36 -10.87
N GLY A 214 -5.70 17.16 -10.37
CA GLY A 214 -5.45 16.65 -9.03
C GLY A 214 -5.56 15.12 -8.88
N GLU A 215 -5.74 14.38 -9.98
CA GLU A 215 -5.89 12.92 -9.93
C GLU A 215 -4.71 12.22 -9.26
N GLY A 216 -3.48 12.68 -9.50
CA GLY A 216 -2.27 11.99 -9.06
C GLY A 216 -1.80 12.29 -7.63
N ILE A 217 -2.33 13.33 -6.97
CA ILE A 217 -1.74 13.86 -5.72
C ILE A 217 -1.76 12.85 -4.57
N ASP A 218 -2.76 11.95 -4.53
CA ASP A 218 -2.93 10.92 -3.50
C ASP A 218 -2.34 9.55 -3.91
N ARG A 219 -1.42 9.53 -4.90
CA ARG A 219 -0.90 8.32 -5.55
C ARG A 219 0.64 8.32 -5.61
N ALA A 220 1.23 7.13 -5.49
CA ALA A 220 2.68 6.99 -5.51
C ALA A 220 3.22 7.43 -6.88
N GLY A 221 4.33 8.17 -6.89
CA GLY A 221 4.86 8.82 -8.08
C GLY A 221 4.00 9.99 -8.60
N GLY A 222 2.84 10.29 -8.00
CA GLY A 222 2.02 11.39 -8.45
C GLY A 222 1.20 11.13 -9.72
N PHE A 223 0.95 9.85 -10.07
CA PHE A 223 0.14 9.46 -11.24
C PHE A 223 -0.83 8.32 -10.92
N ALA A 224 -1.79 8.06 -11.82
CA ALA A 224 -2.58 6.83 -11.82
C ALA A 224 -2.50 6.10 -13.13
N ILE A 225 -2.51 4.77 -13.03
CA ILE A 225 -2.76 3.87 -14.14
C ILE A 225 -4.25 3.87 -14.58
N GLN A 226 -5.15 4.27 -13.68
CA GLN A 226 -6.59 4.43 -13.93
C GLN A 226 -6.93 5.87 -14.31
N GLY A 227 -8.00 6.06 -15.09
CA GLY A 227 -8.52 7.40 -15.36
C GLY A 227 -7.69 8.19 -16.37
N LEU A 228 -7.47 9.48 -16.10
CA LEU A 228 -6.77 10.41 -16.99
C LEU A 228 -5.27 10.14 -17.00
N GLY A 229 -4.71 9.63 -15.90
CA GLY A 229 -3.29 9.28 -15.82
C GLY A 229 -2.88 8.18 -16.81
N GLY A 230 -3.83 7.37 -17.29
CA GLY A 230 -3.59 6.42 -18.38
C GLY A 230 -3.16 7.07 -19.70
N LEU A 231 -3.42 8.38 -19.89
CA LEU A 231 -2.93 9.14 -21.05
C LEU A 231 -1.42 9.41 -20.98
N LEU A 232 -0.80 9.27 -19.81
CA LEU A 232 0.64 9.47 -19.61
C LEU A 232 1.44 8.19 -19.90
N ILE A 233 0.77 7.04 -20.01
CA ILE A 233 1.38 5.71 -19.95
C ILE A 233 1.29 5.04 -21.31
N GLU A 234 2.43 4.59 -21.83
CA GLU A 234 2.53 3.88 -23.09
C GLU A 234 2.14 2.42 -22.93
N LYS A 235 2.73 1.74 -21.95
CA LYS A 235 2.45 0.32 -21.63
C LYS A 235 2.87 -0.03 -20.20
N ILE A 236 2.44 -1.20 -19.77
CA ILE A 236 2.90 -1.83 -18.53
C ILE A 236 3.39 -3.24 -18.80
N ASP A 237 4.48 -3.62 -18.14
CA ASP A 237 5.02 -4.97 -18.13
C ASP A 237 4.90 -5.53 -16.70
N GLY A 238 3.77 -6.20 -16.44
CA GLY A 238 3.46 -6.77 -15.12
C GLY A 238 1.97 -6.72 -14.79
N SER A 239 1.65 -6.57 -13.51
CA SER A 239 0.28 -6.60 -13.00
C SER A 239 -0.34 -5.21 -12.98
N TYR A 240 -1.46 -5.04 -13.68
CA TYR A 240 -2.24 -3.81 -13.64
C TYR A 240 -2.71 -3.46 -12.21
N ASP A 241 -3.22 -4.45 -11.48
CA ASP A 241 -3.73 -4.25 -10.11
C ASP A 241 -2.61 -3.82 -9.14
N ASN A 242 -1.36 -4.24 -9.39
CA ASN A 242 -0.20 -3.77 -8.64
C ASN A 242 0.03 -2.25 -8.83
N CYS A 243 -0.19 -1.73 -10.04
CA CYS A 243 -0.09 -0.28 -10.31
C CYS A 243 -1.27 0.51 -9.73
N VAL A 244 -2.45 -0.11 -9.59
CA VAL A 244 -3.61 0.49 -8.92
C VAL A 244 -3.35 0.61 -7.40
N GLY A 245 -2.69 -0.42 -6.84
CA GLY A 245 -2.06 -0.44 -5.51
C GLY A 245 -2.78 -1.24 -4.44
#